data_AF-A0A1Q3MS89-F1
#
_entry.id   AF-A0A1Q3MS89-F1
#
_cell.length_a   1.000
_cell.length_b   1.000
_cell.length_c   1.000
_cell.angle_alpha   90.00
_cell.angle_beta   90.00
_cell.angle_gamma   90.00
#
_symmetry.space_group_name_H-M   'P 1'
#
loop_
_entity.id
_entity.type
_entity.pdbx_description
1 polymer ?
#
loop_
_entity_poly.entity_id
_entity_poly.type
_entity_poly.pdbx_seq_one_letter_code
_entity_poly.pdbx_strand_id
1 'polypeptide(L)'
;MFNSEKTEKTKTLTGSRLRSYAFALLTRRDYSQAELISKLNQYAINPEEVVKLVEELAQQNYQSDQRVAELTLASQLRKGKGLQRIKQALKAKQLDTDLITEELQDVDWLNQAYQLKLKKFGQEVATDPKIKARQ
;
A
#
# COMPACT_ATOMS: atom_id res chain seq x y z
N MET A 1 14.51 -29.43 3.60
CA MET A 1 13.14 -28.91 3.51
C MET A 1 12.79 -28.27 4.84
N PHE A 2 12.73 -26.94 4.92
CA PHE A 2 12.33 -26.26 6.15
C PHE A 2 10.80 -26.27 6.23
N ASN A 3 10.28 -27.05 7.17
CA ASN A 3 8.87 -27.09 7.49
C ASN A 3 8.51 -25.74 8.12
N SER A 4 7.79 -24.91 7.39
CA SER A 4 7.22 -23.68 7.95
C SER A 4 5.91 -24.07 8.62
N GLU A 5 6.02 -24.52 9.87
CA GLU A 5 4.87 -24.64 10.77
C GLU A 5 4.23 -23.26 10.86
N LYS A 6 3.13 -23.05 10.14
CA LYS A 6 2.23 -21.94 10.39
C LYS A 6 1.72 -22.12 11.80
N THR A 7 2.30 -21.41 12.76
CA THR A 7 1.75 -21.30 14.10
C THR A 7 0.34 -20.73 13.97
N GLU A 8 -0.66 -21.58 14.19
CA GLU A 8 -2.04 -21.14 14.26
C GLU A 8 -2.15 -20.15 15.43
N LYS A 9 -2.29 -18.87 15.09
CA LYS A 9 -2.48 -17.82 16.08
C LYS A 9 -3.82 -18.05 16.76
N THR A 10 -3.82 -18.18 18.08
CA THR A 10 -5.04 -18.33 18.86
C THR A 10 -5.89 -17.06 18.76
N LYS A 11 -7.08 -17.20 18.16
CA LYS A 11 -8.06 -16.12 18.05
C LYS A 11 -8.66 -15.86 19.44
N THR A 12 -8.38 -14.69 20.00
CA THR A 12 -8.73 -14.33 21.39
C THR A 12 -9.32 -12.93 21.53
N LEU A 13 -9.31 -12.11 20.48
CA LEU A 13 -9.73 -10.71 20.54
C LEU A 13 -11.22 -10.55 20.20
N THR A 14 -11.92 -9.77 21.02
CA THR A 14 -13.31 -9.33 20.85
C THR A 14 -13.52 -7.96 21.52
N GLY A 15 -14.59 -7.26 21.15
CA GLY A 15 -15.06 -6.02 21.76
C GLY A 15 -13.99 -4.94 21.93
N SER A 16 -13.85 -4.44 23.16
CA SER A 16 -12.91 -3.37 23.50
C SER A 16 -11.44 -3.73 23.23
N ARG A 17 -11.04 -5.00 23.39
CA ARG A 17 -9.67 -5.45 23.10
C ARG A 17 -9.39 -5.43 21.61
N LEU A 18 -10.36 -5.84 20.80
CA LEU A 18 -10.27 -5.77 19.34
C LEU A 18 -10.16 -4.30 18.86
N ARG A 19 -11.00 -3.41 19.40
CA ARG A 19 -10.95 -1.96 19.11
C ARG A 19 -9.61 -1.33 19.51
N SER A 20 -9.14 -1.61 20.72
CA SER A 20 -7.82 -1.14 21.19
C SER A 20 -6.69 -1.60 20.28
N TYR A 21 -6.75 -2.85 19.81
CA TYR A 21 -5.77 -3.38 18.86
C TYR A 21 -5.87 -2.68 17.49
N ALA A 22 -7.07 -2.44 16.97
CA ALA A 22 -7.28 -1.68 15.73
C ALA A 22 -6.67 -0.28 15.81
N PHE A 23 -6.90 0.46 16.91
CA PHE A 23 -6.26 1.75 17.13
C PHE A 23 -4.73 1.65 17.22
N ALA A 24 -4.19 0.67 17.95
CA ALA A 24 -2.76 0.44 18.04
C ALA A 24 -2.09 0.09 16.70
N LEU A 25 -2.87 -0.41 15.73
CA LEU A 25 -2.43 -0.57 14.35
C LEU A 25 -2.42 0.78 13.63
N LEU A 26 -3.55 1.49 13.64
CA LEU A 26 -3.72 2.76 12.93
C LEU A 26 -2.76 3.87 13.39
N THR A 27 -2.30 3.84 14.64
CA THR A 27 -1.27 4.78 15.13
C THR A 27 0.10 4.59 14.49
N ARG A 28 0.39 3.41 13.93
CA ARG A 28 1.71 3.10 13.34
C ARG A 28 1.81 3.51 11.88
N ARG A 29 0.70 3.39 11.14
CA ARG A 29 0.58 3.74 9.72
C ARG A 29 -0.89 3.64 9.30
N ASP A 30 -1.20 4.22 8.14
CA ASP A 30 -2.47 3.97 7.48
C ASP A 30 -2.55 2.56 6.90
N TYR A 31 -3.75 1.98 6.97
CA TYR A 31 -4.10 0.67 6.45
C TYR A 31 -5.30 0.81 5.54
N SER A 32 -5.34 0.08 4.41
CA SER A 32 -6.60 -0.08 3.68
C SER A 32 -7.60 -0.88 4.52
N GLN A 33 -8.90 -0.78 4.22
CA GLN A 33 -9.91 -1.58 4.91
C GLN A 33 -9.57 -3.06 4.81
N ALA A 34 -9.22 -3.54 3.61
CA ALA A 34 -8.83 -4.92 3.38
C ALA A 34 -7.59 -5.34 4.20
N GLU A 35 -6.55 -4.50 4.26
CA GLU A 35 -5.36 -4.78 5.07
C GLU A 35 -5.71 -4.83 6.56
N LEU A 36 -6.53 -3.89 7.05
CA LEU A 36 -6.93 -3.81 8.45
C LEU A 36 -7.79 -5.00 8.84
N ILE A 37 -8.81 -5.35 8.06
CA ILE A 37 -9.67 -6.53 8.24
C ILE A 37 -8.82 -7.80 8.27
N SER A 38 -7.95 -8.00 7.29
CA SER A 38 -7.05 -9.16 7.22
C SER A 38 -6.17 -9.28 8.46
N LYS A 39 -5.66 -8.16 8.97
CA LYS A 39 -4.79 -8.14 10.15
C LYS A 39 -5.54 -8.40 11.45
N LEU A 40 -6.73 -7.84 11.61
CA LEU A 40 -7.59 -8.06 12.76
C LEU A 40 -8.11 -9.52 12.82
N ASN A 41 -8.49 -10.08 11.67
CA ASN A 41 -8.98 -11.47 11.56
C ASN A 41 -7.95 -12.55 11.93
N GLN A 42 -6.66 -12.21 12.01
CA GLN A 42 -5.64 -13.13 12.53
C GLN A 42 -5.81 -13.43 14.01
N TYR A 43 -6.47 -12.54 14.76
CA TYR A 43 -6.61 -12.63 16.21
C TYR A 43 -8.06 -12.50 16.69
N ALA A 44 -8.97 -12.01 15.85
CA ALA A 44 -10.38 -11.85 16.18
C ALA A 44 -11.13 -13.19 16.20
N ILE A 45 -12.04 -13.35 17.15
CA ILE A 45 -12.92 -14.53 17.24
C ILE A 45 -14.03 -14.46 16.18
N ASN A 46 -14.67 -13.29 16.03
CA ASN A 46 -15.77 -13.08 15.09
C ASN A 46 -15.36 -12.16 13.92
N PRO A 47 -15.31 -12.68 12.68
CA PRO A 47 -15.02 -11.86 11.49
C PRO A 47 -16.07 -10.77 11.21
N GLU A 48 -17.34 -10.98 11.55
CA GLU A 48 -18.39 -9.98 11.32
C GLU A 48 -18.20 -8.76 12.23
N GLU A 49 -17.72 -8.98 13.46
CA GLU A 49 -17.36 -7.91 14.39
C GLU A 49 -16.22 -7.06 13.83
N VAL A 50 -15.24 -7.69 13.17
CA VAL A 50 -14.12 -7.00 12.52
C VAL A 50 -14.63 -6.09 11.40
N VAL A 51 -15.50 -6.59 10.52
CA VAL A 51 -16.05 -5.80 9.42
C VAL A 51 -16.80 -4.57 9.94
N LYS A 52 -17.72 -4.76 10.90
CA LYS A 52 -18.46 -3.66 11.53
C LYS A 52 -17.55 -2.63 12.18
N LEU A 53 -16.54 -3.08 12.93
CA LEU A 53 -15.57 -2.19 13.56
C LEU A 53 -14.78 -1.38 12.52
N VAL A 54 -14.34 -2.00 11.41
CA VAL A 54 -13.60 -1.30 10.37
C VAL A 54 -14.47 -0.29 9.64
N GLU A 55 -15.74 -0.63 9.36
CA GLU A 55 -16.72 0.31 8.80
C GLU A 55 -16.93 1.52 9.71
N GLU A 56 -17.12 1.31 11.03
CA GLU A 56 -17.23 2.39 12.00
C GLU A 56 -15.97 3.28 12.02
N LEU A 57 -14.78 2.69 11.99
CA LEU A 57 -13.52 3.44 11.97
C LEU A 57 -13.34 4.23 10.67
N ALA A 58 -13.83 3.71 9.55
CA ALA A 58 -13.84 4.42 8.27
C ALA A 58 -14.82 5.60 8.30
N GLN A 59 -16.03 5.41 8.84
CA GLN A 59 -17.03 6.48 9.01
C GLN A 59 -16.52 7.60 9.92
N GLN A 60 -15.74 7.26 10.94
CA GLN A 60 -15.09 8.22 11.84
C GLN A 60 -13.77 8.78 11.29
N ASN A 61 -13.41 8.44 10.03
CA ASN A 61 -12.20 8.89 9.33
C ASN A 61 -10.87 8.49 10.00
N TYR A 62 -10.90 7.53 10.94
CA TYR A 62 -9.70 6.91 11.50
C TYR A 62 -9.00 6.01 10.49
N GLN A 63 -9.78 5.38 9.60
CA GLN A 63 -9.30 4.65 8.44
C GLN A 63 -9.75 5.37 7.16
N SER A 64 -8.89 5.43 6.15
CA SER A 64 -9.22 6.02 4.85
C SER A 64 -8.45 5.32 3.73
N ASP A 65 -9.17 4.66 2.83
CA ASP A 65 -8.60 4.01 1.65
C ASP A 65 -7.95 5.03 0.70
N GLN A 66 -8.56 6.21 0.58
CA GLN A 66 -8.02 7.35 -0.15
C GLN A 66 -6.62 7.72 0.34
N ARG A 67 -6.45 7.95 1.65
CA ARG A 67 -5.16 8.30 2.26
C ARG A 67 -4.09 7.24 2.01
N VAL A 68 -4.47 5.97 2.06
CA VAL A 68 -3.56 4.85 1.79
C VAL A 68 -3.15 4.83 0.31
N ALA A 69 -4.07 5.13 -0.59
CA ALA A 69 -3.84 5.18 -2.03
C ALA A 69 -2.85 6.31 -2.39
N GLU A 70 -3.08 7.52 -1.89
CA GLU A 70 -2.20 8.68 -2.05
C GLU A 70 -0.80 8.43 -1.52
N LEU A 71 -0.68 7.90 -0.29
CA LEU A 71 0.61 7.55 0.31
C LEU A 71 1.35 6.47 -0.51
N THR A 72 0.60 5.52 -1.07
CA THR A 72 1.15 4.48 -1.94
C THR A 72 1.66 5.09 -3.24
N LEU A 73 0.88 5.94 -3.90
CA LEU A 73 1.28 6.68 -5.10
C LEU A 73 2.58 7.45 -4.83
N ALA A 74 2.59 8.31 -3.82
CA ALA A 74 3.75 9.13 -3.47
C ALA A 74 5.00 8.29 -3.17
N SER A 75 4.84 7.17 -2.46
CA SER A 75 5.94 6.24 -2.17
C SER A 75 6.51 5.58 -3.43
N GLN A 76 5.66 5.18 -4.37
CA GLN A 76 6.07 4.55 -5.62
C GLN A 76 6.72 5.55 -6.58
N LEU A 77 6.20 6.79 -6.66
CA LEU A 77 6.82 7.88 -7.41
C LEU A 77 8.23 8.20 -6.89
N ARG A 78 8.42 8.33 -5.57
CA ARG A 78 9.76 8.53 -4.98
C ARG A 78 10.74 7.39 -5.30
N LYS A 79 10.24 6.16 -5.50
CA LYS A 79 11.02 4.99 -5.90
C LYS A 79 11.21 4.88 -7.42
N GLY A 80 10.70 5.85 -8.17
CA GLY A 80 10.76 5.90 -9.62
C GLY A 80 10.00 4.78 -10.30
N LYS A 81 8.88 4.33 -9.72
CA LYS A 81 8.06 3.30 -10.34
C LYS A 81 7.04 3.95 -11.27
N GLY A 82 6.94 3.39 -12.48
CA GLY A 82 5.94 3.82 -13.45
C GLY A 82 4.52 3.37 -13.09
N LEU A 83 3.55 3.91 -13.83
CA LEU A 83 2.11 3.71 -13.64
C LEU A 83 1.70 2.24 -13.40
N GLN A 84 2.19 1.30 -14.20
CA GLN A 84 1.81 -0.12 -14.06
C GLN A 84 2.21 -0.73 -12.71
N ARG A 85 3.38 -0.36 -12.20
CA ARG A 85 3.85 -0.80 -10.87
C ARG A 85 3.03 -0.15 -9.75
N ILE A 86 2.57 1.08 -9.96
CA ILE A 86 1.68 1.79 -9.01
C ILE A 86 0.32 1.10 -8.96
N LYS A 87 -0.30 0.83 -10.11
CA LYS A 87 -1.57 0.09 -10.18
C LYS A 87 -1.47 -1.29 -9.52
N GLN A 88 -0.37 -2.00 -9.74
CA GLN A 88 -0.10 -3.27 -9.05
C GLN A 88 0.03 -3.11 -7.53
N ALA A 89 0.70 -2.05 -7.06
CA ALA A 89 0.85 -1.79 -5.63
C ALA A 89 -0.49 -1.47 -4.94
N LEU A 90 -1.37 -0.73 -5.60
CA LEU A 90 -2.74 -0.47 -5.11
C LEU A 90 -3.57 -1.76 -5.07
N LYS A 91 -3.55 -2.54 -6.15
CA LYS A 91 -4.26 -3.82 -6.22
C LYS A 91 -3.80 -4.81 -5.15
N ALA A 92 -2.50 -4.82 -4.82
CA ALA A 92 -1.96 -5.64 -3.74
C ALA A 92 -2.52 -5.26 -2.36
N LYS A 93 -2.96 -4.01 -2.19
CA LYS A 93 -3.65 -3.49 -1.00
C LYS A 93 -5.19 -3.53 -1.11
N GLN A 94 -5.69 -4.11 -2.20
CA GLN A 94 -7.12 -4.16 -2.56
C GLN A 94 -7.76 -2.77 -2.63
N LEU A 95 -7.02 -1.79 -3.14
CA LEU A 95 -7.50 -0.44 -3.40
C LEU A 95 -7.85 -0.27 -4.87
N ASP A 96 -8.93 0.47 -5.13
CA ASP A 96 -9.26 0.89 -6.48
C ASP A 96 -8.25 1.91 -6.99
N THR A 97 -7.92 1.83 -8.28
CA THR A 97 -7.12 2.86 -8.95
C THR A 97 -7.86 4.18 -9.10
N ASP A 98 -9.18 4.15 -9.05
CA ASP A 98 -10.02 5.34 -9.16
C ASP A 98 -9.75 6.37 -8.05
N LEU A 99 -9.31 5.89 -6.88
CA LEU A 99 -8.90 6.70 -5.73
C LEU A 99 -7.70 7.63 -6.00
N ILE A 100 -6.95 7.43 -7.09
CA ILE A 100 -5.80 8.28 -7.43
C ILE A 100 -5.84 8.78 -8.87
N THR A 101 -7.00 8.71 -9.52
CA THR A 101 -7.10 8.98 -10.96
C THR A 101 -6.77 10.42 -11.31
N GLU A 102 -7.22 11.38 -10.49
CA GLU A 102 -6.94 12.80 -10.67
C GLU A 102 -5.44 13.07 -10.47
N GLU A 103 -4.86 12.57 -9.39
CA GLU A 103 -3.44 12.74 -9.07
C GLU A 103 -2.54 12.13 -10.15
N LEU A 104 -2.95 11.02 -10.76
CA LEU A 104 -2.20 10.40 -11.85
C LEU A 104 -2.17 11.23 -13.14
N GLN A 105 -3.19 12.06 -13.38
CA GLN A 105 -3.23 12.97 -14.54
C GLN A 105 -2.24 14.11 -14.37
N ASP A 106 -2.04 14.58 -13.13
CA ASP A 106 -1.12 15.66 -12.81
C ASP A 106 0.37 15.21 -12.77
N VAL A 107 0.64 13.91 -12.81
CA VAL A 107 2.01 13.39 -12.81
C VAL A 107 2.67 13.57 -14.18
N ASP A 108 3.72 14.40 -14.23
CA ASP A 108 4.63 14.48 -15.38
C ASP A 108 5.58 13.27 -15.43
N TRP A 109 5.11 12.20 -16.07
CA TRP A 109 5.84 10.94 -16.24
C TRP A 109 7.14 11.08 -17.03
N LEU A 110 7.19 12.01 -18.00
CA LEU A 110 8.38 12.22 -18.83
C LEU A 110 9.50 12.85 -17.99
N ASN A 111 9.17 13.87 -17.20
CA ASN A 111 10.13 14.50 -16.31
C ASN A 111 10.59 13.52 -15.21
N GLN A 112 9.68 12.72 -14.64
CA GLN A 112 10.07 11.66 -13.69
C GLN A 112 11.05 10.66 -14.29
N ALA A 113 10.78 10.15 -15.50
CA ALA A 113 11.67 9.23 -16.20
C ALA A 113 13.03 9.86 -16.52
N TYR A 114 13.03 11.13 -16.93
CA TYR A 114 14.24 11.90 -17.20
C TYR A 114 15.10 12.08 -15.93
N GLN A 115 14.50 12.45 -14.80
CA GLN A 115 15.20 12.57 -13.51
C GLN A 115 15.80 11.23 -13.06
N LEU A 116 15.09 10.12 -13.27
CA LEU A 116 15.61 8.78 -13.00
C LEU A 116 16.79 8.42 -13.90
N LYS A 117 16.71 8.73 -15.19
CA LYS A 117 17.80 8.52 -16.15
C LYS A 117 19.03 9.30 -15.72
N LEU A 118 18.87 10.59 -15.43
CA LEU A 118 19.96 11.45 -14.95
C LEU A 118 20.60 10.91 -13.67
N LYS A 119 19.78 10.50 -12.69
CA LYS A 119 20.28 9.97 -11.42
C LYS A 119 21.00 8.63 -11.57
N LYS A 120 20.58 7.78 -12.52
CA LYS A 120 21.09 6.42 -12.69
C LYS A 120 22.26 6.32 -13.68
N PHE A 121 22.31 7.20 -14.68
CA PHE A 121 23.26 7.11 -15.79
C PHE A 121 24.04 8.41 -16.06
N GLY A 122 23.75 9.51 -15.34
CA GLY A 122 24.38 10.81 -15.57
C GLY A 122 23.81 11.55 -16.78
N GLN A 123 24.39 12.72 -17.09
CA GLN A 123 24.01 13.56 -18.23
C GLN A 123 24.55 13.04 -19.57
N GLU A 124 25.60 12.21 -19.54
CA GLU A 124 26.23 11.69 -20.73
C GLU A 124 25.44 10.50 -21.31
N VAL A 125 25.10 10.60 -22.59
CA VAL A 125 24.49 9.49 -23.34
C VAL A 125 25.61 8.51 -23.67
N ALA A 126 25.80 7.50 -22.84
CA ALA A 126 26.78 6.45 -23.11
C ALA A 126 26.48 5.76 -24.45
N THR A 127 27.40 5.92 -25.42
CA THR A 127 27.31 5.44 -26.82
C THR A 127 27.48 3.92 -26.95
N ASP A 128 27.59 3.19 -25.83
CA ASP A 128 27.83 1.75 -25.83
C ASP A 128 26.50 0.97 -26.05
N PRO A 129 26.39 0.14 -27.11
CA PRO A 129 25.17 -0.59 -27.44
C PRO A 129 24.67 -1.53 -26.32
N LYS A 130 25.54 -1.97 -25.39
CA LYS A 130 25.11 -2.76 -24.21
C LYS A 130 24.36 -1.95 -23.15
N ILE A 131 24.57 -0.64 -23.09
CA ILE A 131 23.92 0.26 -22.12
C ILE A 131 22.57 0.77 -22.64
N LYS A 132 22.42 0.90 -23.98
CA LYS A 132 21.18 1.31 -24.65
C LYS A 132 19.97 0.40 -24.38
N ALA A 133 20.21 -0.89 -24.13
CA ALA A 133 19.14 -1.85 -23.80
C ALA A 133 18.65 -1.76 -22.34
N ARG A 134 19.33 -0.97 -21.48
CA ARG A 134 19.05 -0.81 -20.04
C ARG A 134 18.56 0.59 -19.66
N GLN A 135 18.62 1.55 -20.59
CA GLN A 135 18.08 2.91 -20.41
C GLN A 135 16.59 2.95 -20.69
#